data_AF-A0A2P4ZJT2-F1
#
_entry.id   AF-A0A2P4ZJT2-F1
#
_cell.length_a   1.000
_cell.length_b   1.000
_cell.length_c   1.000
_cell.angle_alpha   90.00
_cell.angle_beta   90.00
_cell.angle_gamma   90.00
#
_symmetry.space_group_name_H-M   'P 1'
#
loop_
_entity.id
_entity.type
_entity.pdbx_description
1 polymer ?
#
loop_
_entity_poly.entity_id
_entity_poly.type
_entity_poly.pdbx_seq_one_letter_code
_entity_poly.pdbx_strand_id
1 'polypeptide(L)'
;MPDYHPLRAVSPYKIDGGSRSSNQCVDATPHGHPERVWYLSNLGFTLDLRFEQLNVKDDWDRLLSCYIAGWDCITGPPSVRIRSAQNAANLLIKQQDWELSYQLLHGATSLLPTMSPRSLNHTDTQALLSDMFGLASSAAAVALHVGKTPGDALRLLELGRGVTASLLMDMRGDITELQSKHPDLAERFSHLRGELDSPAHNASVGIPDKLSSWESQMKRRREADEEFNKIIDEIQTQPGFSQFLQSPAIDDLMSAADRGPIIVVNVTYFRGDAFLIRSNAVQAIQLPGITKDEFLKHISDV
;
A
#
# COMPACT_ATOMS: atom_id res chain seq x y z
N MET A 1 7.07 1.41 -24.79
CA MET A 1 5.60 1.34 -24.66
C MET A 1 5.23 0.00 -24.03
N PRO A 2 4.67 -0.05 -22.82
CA PRO A 2 3.76 -1.12 -22.48
C PRO A 2 2.41 -0.78 -23.12
N ASP A 3 1.87 -1.70 -23.91
CA ASP A 3 0.54 -1.59 -24.47
C ASP A 3 -0.49 -1.47 -23.34
N TYR A 4 -0.88 -0.24 -23.03
CA TYR A 4 -2.18 0.06 -22.44
C TYR A 4 -3.21 -0.30 -23.50
N HIS A 5 -3.63 -1.57 -23.48
CA HIS A 5 -4.81 -2.00 -24.21
C HIS A 5 -5.93 -1.00 -23.87
N PRO A 6 -6.51 -0.27 -24.83
CA PRO A 6 -7.62 0.61 -24.52
C PRO A 6 -8.72 -0.29 -23.97
N LEU A 7 -9.04 -0.13 -22.69
CA LEU A 7 -10.22 -0.72 -22.09
C LEU A 7 -11.37 -0.39 -23.05
N ARG A 8 -11.90 -1.42 -23.74
CA ARG A 8 -13.10 -1.28 -24.57
C ARG A 8 -14.08 -0.42 -23.78
N ALA A 9 -14.48 0.73 -24.32
CA ALA A 9 -15.42 1.64 -23.67
C ALA A 9 -16.58 0.82 -23.10
N VAL A 10 -16.55 0.64 -21.77
CA VAL A 10 -17.57 -0.16 -21.08
C VAL A 10 -18.85 0.63 -21.20
N SER A 11 -19.90 0.01 -21.72
CA SER A 11 -21.19 0.69 -21.92
C SER A 11 -21.61 1.43 -20.63
N PRO A 12 -22.02 2.71 -20.70
CA PRO A 12 -22.44 3.48 -19.53
C PRO A 12 -23.51 2.76 -18.69
N TYR A 13 -24.39 2.00 -19.33
CA TYR A 13 -25.39 1.15 -18.66
C TYR A 13 -24.77 0.04 -17.80
N LYS A 14 -23.63 -0.53 -18.21
CA LYS A 14 -22.89 -1.52 -17.42
C LYS A 14 -22.17 -0.88 -16.23
N ILE A 15 -21.66 0.35 -16.40
CA ILE A 15 -21.01 1.12 -15.33
C ILE A 15 -22.04 1.52 -14.27
N ASP A 16 -23.19 2.05 -14.69
CA ASP A 16 -24.30 2.40 -13.79
C ASP A 16 -24.88 1.17 -13.08
N GLY A 17 -25.01 0.04 -13.79
CA GLY A 17 -25.43 -1.24 -13.23
C GLY A 17 -24.45 -1.76 -12.16
N GLY A 18 -23.14 -1.67 -12.43
CA GLY A 18 -22.09 -2.01 -11.47
C GLY A 18 -22.13 -1.14 -10.22
N SER A 19 -22.24 0.19 -10.39
CA SER A 19 -22.32 1.14 -9.28
C SER A 19 -23.54 0.89 -8.39
N ARG A 20 -24.70 0.61 -8.97
CA ARG A 20 -25.91 0.27 -8.21
C ARG A 20 -25.75 -1.03 -7.41
N SER A 21 -25.22 -2.08 -8.04
CA SER A 21 -24.99 -3.36 -7.36
C SER A 21 -23.98 -3.21 -6.22
N SER A 22 -22.86 -2.52 -6.44
CA SER A 22 -21.87 -2.30 -5.38
C SER A 22 -22.40 -1.41 -4.25
N ASN A 23 -23.22 -0.39 -4.54
CA ASN A 23 -23.89 0.41 -3.50
C ASN A 23 -24.82 -0.45 -2.63
N GLN A 24 -25.64 -1.30 -3.24
CA GLN A 24 -26.52 -2.21 -2.50
C GLN A 24 -25.73 -3.16 -1.60
N CYS A 25 -24.59 -3.67 -2.07
CA CYS A 25 -23.70 -4.50 -1.25
C CYS A 25 -23.08 -3.71 -0.09
N VAL A 26 -22.66 -2.46 -0.32
CA VAL A 26 -22.15 -1.59 0.75
C VAL A 26 -23.24 -1.31 1.78
N ASP A 27 -24.45 -0.93 1.37
CA ASP A 27 -25.54 -0.60 2.29
C ASP A 27 -26.01 -1.82 3.11
N ALA A 28 -25.97 -3.02 2.50
CA ALA A 28 -26.36 -4.26 3.16
C ALA A 28 -25.28 -4.85 4.09
N THR A 29 -24.03 -4.36 4.04
CA THR A 29 -22.90 -4.95 4.76
C THR A 29 -22.49 -4.06 5.95
N PRO A 30 -22.49 -4.55 7.21
CA PRO A 30 -22.12 -3.73 8.37
C PRO A 30 -20.74 -3.06 8.28
N HIS A 31 -20.58 -1.89 8.92
CA HIS A 31 -19.37 -1.04 8.83
C HIS A 31 -18.04 -1.72 9.19
N GLY A 32 -18.05 -2.80 9.98
CA GLY A 32 -16.85 -3.56 10.33
C GLY A 32 -16.67 -4.87 9.57
N HIS A 33 -17.63 -5.27 8.74
CA HIS A 33 -17.58 -6.57 8.08
C HIS A 33 -16.37 -6.64 7.11
N PRO A 34 -15.53 -7.68 7.18
CA PRO A 34 -14.31 -7.76 6.37
C PRO A 34 -14.54 -7.66 4.84
N GLU A 35 -15.69 -8.15 4.35
CA GLU A 35 -16.05 -8.04 2.93
C GLU A 35 -16.47 -6.64 2.50
N ARG A 36 -16.83 -5.76 3.44
CA ARG A 36 -17.23 -4.38 3.11
C ARG A 36 -16.12 -3.66 2.34
N VAL A 37 -14.86 -3.93 2.69
CA VAL A 37 -13.69 -3.34 2.05
C VAL A 37 -13.60 -3.69 0.55
N TRP A 38 -14.04 -4.89 0.16
CA TRP A 38 -14.09 -5.31 -1.24
C TRP A 38 -15.21 -4.62 -2.00
N TYR A 39 -16.39 -4.50 -1.39
CA TYR A 39 -17.51 -3.77 -2.01
C TYR A 39 -17.19 -2.28 -2.18
N LEU A 40 -16.53 -1.67 -1.20
CA LEU A 40 -16.06 -0.29 -1.27
C LEU A 40 -15.00 -0.11 -2.35
N SER A 41 -14.04 -1.03 -2.46
CA SER A 41 -13.00 -0.99 -3.51
C SER A 41 -13.60 -1.14 -4.91
N ASN A 42 -14.54 -2.07 -5.09
CA ASN A 42 -15.21 -2.28 -6.37
C ASN A 42 -16.12 -1.11 -6.75
N LEU A 43 -16.82 -0.52 -5.76
CA LEU A 43 -17.60 0.70 -5.95
C LEU A 43 -16.68 1.85 -6.38
N GLY A 44 -15.55 2.02 -5.70
CA GLY A 44 -14.55 3.02 -6.05
C GLY A 44 -14.05 2.86 -7.48
N PHE A 45 -13.62 1.66 -7.87
CA PHE A 45 -13.18 1.39 -9.24
C PHE A 45 -14.27 1.71 -10.28
N THR A 46 -15.52 1.36 -10.00
CA THR A 46 -16.64 1.63 -10.92
C THR A 46 -16.94 3.11 -11.04
N LEU A 47 -16.88 3.85 -9.92
CA LEU A 47 -17.05 5.31 -9.89
C LEU A 47 -15.90 6.03 -10.59
N ASP A 48 -14.67 5.54 -10.48
CA ASP A 48 -13.49 6.08 -11.18
C ASP A 48 -13.65 5.97 -12.70
N LEU A 49 -14.02 4.78 -13.20
CA LEU A 49 -14.36 4.59 -14.62
C LEU A 49 -15.50 5.50 -15.09
N ARG A 50 -16.49 5.74 -14.22
CA ARG A 50 -17.62 6.62 -14.52
C ARG A 50 -17.20 8.08 -14.57
N PHE A 51 -16.36 8.52 -13.63
CA PHE A 51 -15.81 9.86 -13.59
C PHE A 51 -14.97 10.14 -14.83
N GLU A 52 -14.09 9.22 -15.23
CA GLU A 52 -13.25 9.36 -16.43
C GLU A 52 -14.10 9.49 -17.71
N GLN A 53 -15.20 8.75 -17.82
CA GLN A 53 -16.02 8.74 -19.03
C GLN A 53 -17.10 9.84 -19.09
N LEU A 54 -17.68 10.20 -17.94
CA LEU A 54 -18.86 11.06 -17.87
C LEU A 54 -18.60 12.41 -17.21
N ASN A 55 -17.41 12.62 -16.62
CA ASN A 55 -16.97 13.85 -15.94
C ASN A 55 -17.96 14.37 -14.88
N VAL A 56 -18.64 13.46 -14.18
CA VAL A 56 -19.62 13.77 -13.14
C VAL A 56 -18.88 14.11 -11.84
N LYS A 57 -18.81 15.40 -11.50
CA LYS A 57 -18.08 15.87 -10.30
C LYS A 57 -18.59 15.28 -8.98
N ASP A 58 -19.89 15.04 -8.84
CA ASP A 58 -20.49 14.46 -7.62
C ASP A 58 -20.00 13.04 -7.32
N ASP A 59 -19.51 12.31 -8.34
CA ASP A 59 -18.97 10.97 -8.15
C ASP A 59 -17.59 11.01 -7.46
N TRP A 60 -16.92 12.16 -7.45
CA TRP A 60 -15.55 12.32 -6.96
C TRP A 60 -15.48 12.34 -5.41
N ASP A 61 -16.36 13.09 -4.75
CA ASP A 61 -16.47 13.09 -3.27
C ASP A 61 -16.93 11.74 -2.75
N ARG A 62 -17.84 11.09 -3.48
CA ARG A 62 -18.34 9.75 -3.16
C ARG A 62 -17.25 8.70 -3.34
N LEU A 63 -16.47 8.80 -4.40
CA LEU A 63 -15.31 7.95 -4.68
C LEU A 63 -14.27 8.05 -3.56
N LEU A 64 -13.88 9.28 -3.20
CA LEU A 64 -12.95 9.53 -2.10
C LEU A 64 -13.47 8.95 -0.79
N SER A 65 -14.75 9.16 -0.47
CA SER A 65 -15.39 8.61 0.73
C SER A 65 -15.35 7.08 0.75
N CYS A 66 -15.54 6.41 -0.40
CA CYS A 66 -15.46 4.95 -0.47
C CYS A 66 -14.05 4.44 -0.19
N TYR A 67 -13.03 5.09 -0.75
CA TYR A 67 -11.63 4.70 -0.53
C TYR A 67 -11.16 4.98 0.90
N ILE A 68 -11.56 6.10 1.51
CA ILE A 68 -11.27 6.38 2.93
C ILE A 68 -11.95 5.33 3.81
N ALA A 69 -13.23 5.02 3.58
CA ALA A 69 -13.91 3.96 4.32
C ALA A 69 -13.25 2.58 4.13
N GLY A 70 -12.65 2.33 2.96
CA GLY A 70 -11.85 1.13 2.69
C GLY A 70 -10.58 1.08 3.53
N TRP A 71 -9.86 2.20 3.62
CA TRP A 71 -8.67 2.35 4.46
C TRP A 71 -8.97 2.14 5.97
N ASP A 72 -10.06 2.75 6.44
CA ASP A 72 -10.51 2.72 7.85
C ASP A 72 -11.10 1.35 8.27
N CYS A 73 -11.36 0.45 7.32
CA CYS A 73 -11.85 -0.89 7.60
C CYS A 73 -10.70 -1.77 8.14
N ILE A 74 -10.38 -1.65 9.42
CA ILE A 74 -9.26 -2.36 10.09
C ILE A 74 -9.34 -3.88 9.92
N THR A 75 -10.54 -4.43 9.81
CA THR A 75 -10.80 -5.87 9.63
C THR A 75 -10.63 -6.33 8.18
N GLY A 76 -10.44 -5.41 7.23
CA GLY A 76 -10.13 -5.71 5.85
C GLY A 76 -8.69 -6.21 5.68
N PRO A 77 -8.40 -7.02 4.64
CA PRO A 77 -7.02 -7.45 4.37
C PRO A 77 -6.09 -6.24 4.13
N PRO A 78 -4.86 -6.25 4.68
CA PRO A 78 -3.84 -5.22 4.47
C PRO A 78 -3.69 -4.77 3.01
N SER A 79 -3.62 -5.73 2.08
CA SER A 79 -3.49 -5.47 0.64
C SER A 79 -4.60 -4.57 0.07
N VAL A 80 -5.84 -4.75 0.53
CA VAL A 80 -6.99 -3.96 0.05
C VAL A 80 -7.05 -2.60 0.74
N ARG A 81 -6.69 -2.53 2.02
CA ARG A 81 -6.57 -1.26 2.77
C ARG A 81 -5.50 -0.36 2.15
N ILE A 82 -4.32 -0.91 1.86
CA ILE A 82 -3.21 -0.20 1.21
C ILE A 82 -3.64 0.35 -0.15
N ARG A 83 -4.30 -0.47 -0.98
CA ARG A 83 -4.82 -0.05 -2.28
C ARG A 83 -5.87 1.06 -2.15
N SER A 84 -6.77 0.94 -1.17
CA SER A 84 -7.78 1.97 -0.89
C SER A 84 -7.14 3.30 -0.51
N ALA A 85 -6.15 3.28 0.39
CA ALA A 85 -5.39 4.47 0.78
C ALA A 85 -4.62 5.09 -0.40
N GLN A 86 -3.99 4.27 -1.24
CA GLN A 86 -3.28 4.74 -2.44
C GLN A 86 -4.23 5.43 -3.42
N ASN A 87 -5.42 4.85 -3.65
CA ASN A 87 -6.41 5.43 -4.54
C ASN A 87 -6.98 6.74 -3.97
N ALA A 88 -7.30 6.80 -2.68
CA ALA A 88 -7.71 8.04 -2.01
C ALA A 88 -6.62 9.11 -2.10
N ALA A 89 -5.36 8.76 -1.83
CA ALA A 89 -4.23 9.67 -1.93
C ALA A 89 -4.05 10.25 -3.33
N ASN A 90 -4.18 9.43 -4.38
CA ASN A 90 -4.11 9.90 -5.77
C ASN A 90 -5.19 10.93 -6.11
N LEU A 91 -6.39 10.80 -5.54
CA LEU A 91 -7.45 11.79 -5.68
C LEU A 91 -7.08 13.07 -4.91
N LEU A 92 -6.65 12.96 -3.67
CA LEU A 92 -6.26 14.09 -2.83
C LEU A 92 -5.11 14.90 -3.42
N ILE A 93 -4.12 14.23 -4.03
CA ILE A 93 -3.03 14.88 -4.78
C ILE A 93 -3.57 15.74 -5.92
N LYS A 94 -4.56 15.23 -6.69
CA LYS A 94 -5.21 16.02 -7.78
C LYS A 94 -5.92 17.27 -7.25
N GLN A 95 -6.43 17.22 -6.01
CA GLN A 95 -7.03 18.36 -5.31
C GLN A 95 -6.02 19.24 -4.56
N GLN A 96 -4.76 18.85 -4.51
CA GLN A 96 -3.72 19.52 -3.72
C GLN A 96 -3.97 19.45 -2.20
N ASP A 97 -4.71 18.45 -1.73
CA ASP A 97 -4.82 18.12 -0.30
C ASP A 97 -3.65 17.21 0.09
N TRP A 98 -2.47 17.83 0.21
CA TRP A 98 -1.21 17.13 0.46
C TRP A 98 -1.15 16.51 1.86
N GLU A 99 -1.77 17.14 2.86
CA GLU A 99 -1.68 16.71 4.26
C GLU A 99 -2.45 15.41 4.48
N LEU A 100 -3.71 15.33 4.02
CA LEU A 100 -4.48 14.09 4.12
C LEU A 100 -3.87 13.00 3.22
N SER A 101 -3.37 13.35 2.03
CA SER A 101 -2.65 12.41 1.19
C SER A 101 -1.41 11.85 1.88
N TYR A 102 -0.64 12.68 2.61
CA TYR A 102 0.53 12.25 3.36
C TYR A 102 0.14 11.22 4.43
N GLN A 103 -0.90 11.51 5.20
CA GLN A 103 -1.37 10.63 6.27
C GLN A 103 -1.74 9.24 5.74
N LEU A 104 -2.49 9.18 4.63
CA LEU A 104 -2.89 7.94 3.99
C LEU A 104 -1.70 7.16 3.43
N LEU A 105 -0.82 7.83 2.67
CA LEU A 105 0.35 7.17 2.06
C LEU A 105 1.35 6.70 3.10
N HIS A 106 1.60 7.50 4.13
CA HIS A 106 2.47 7.13 5.24
C HIS A 106 1.90 5.91 5.98
N GLY A 107 0.61 5.95 6.36
CA GLY A 107 -0.05 4.83 7.02
C GLY A 107 -0.03 3.55 6.18
N ALA A 108 -0.31 3.66 4.87
CA ALA A 108 -0.26 2.54 3.95
C ALA A 108 1.16 1.96 3.83
N THR A 109 2.19 2.82 3.80
CA THR A 109 3.60 2.38 3.76
C THR A 109 3.97 1.61 5.03
N SER A 110 3.51 2.06 6.20
CA SER A 110 3.70 1.38 7.47
C SER A 110 2.97 0.03 7.56
N LEU A 111 1.91 -0.19 6.76
CA LEU A 111 1.18 -1.45 6.72
C LEU A 111 1.81 -2.48 5.77
N LEU A 112 2.71 -2.08 4.86
CA LEU A 112 3.37 -2.99 3.91
C LEU A 112 4.00 -4.24 4.56
N PRO A 113 4.67 -4.17 5.73
CA PRO A 113 5.27 -5.34 6.36
C PRO A 113 4.26 -6.41 6.82
N THR A 114 2.99 -6.05 6.98
CA THR A 114 1.94 -7.01 7.40
C THR A 114 1.43 -7.87 6.24
N MET A 115 1.79 -7.54 5.00
CA MET A 115 1.41 -8.32 3.82
C MET A 115 2.13 -9.67 3.76
N SER A 116 1.37 -10.72 3.50
CA SER A 116 1.81 -12.10 3.30
C SER A 116 2.22 -12.36 1.83
N PRO A 117 3.29 -13.13 1.60
CA PRO A 117 3.64 -13.61 0.27
C PRO A 117 2.52 -14.42 -0.40
N ARG A 118 1.61 -15.04 0.37
CA ARG A 118 0.47 -15.79 -0.20
C ARG A 118 -0.53 -14.87 -0.90
N SER A 119 -0.67 -13.62 -0.48
CA SER A 119 -1.50 -12.63 -1.18
C SER A 119 -0.96 -12.28 -2.56
N LEU A 120 0.36 -12.42 -2.76
CA LEU A 120 0.99 -12.30 -4.08
C LEU A 120 0.61 -13.46 -5.00
N ASN A 121 0.36 -14.67 -4.49
CA ASN A 121 -0.04 -15.81 -5.32
C ASN A 121 -1.50 -15.71 -5.82
N HIS A 122 -2.35 -14.94 -5.12
CA HIS A 122 -3.75 -14.73 -5.49
C HIS A 122 -3.98 -13.48 -6.35
N THR A 123 -2.93 -12.67 -6.55
CA THR A 123 -2.94 -11.43 -7.35
C THR A 123 -1.92 -11.56 -8.48
N ASP A 124 -2.00 -10.74 -9.53
CA ASP A 124 -0.85 -10.61 -10.45
C ASP A 124 0.33 -9.99 -9.70
N THR A 125 1.33 -10.82 -9.35
CA THR A 125 2.51 -10.44 -8.57
C THR A 125 3.22 -9.22 -9.16
N GLN A 126 3.25 -9.08 -10.49
CA GLN A 126 3.90 -7.93 -11.12
C GLN A 126 3.13 -6.62 -10.87
N ALA A 127 1.80 -6.67 -10.94
CA ALA A 127 0.95 -5.51 -10.66
C ALA A 127 1.10 -5.07 -9.21
N LEU A 128 1.08 -6.00 -8.25
CA LEU A 128 1.20 -5.66 -6.82
C LEU A 128 2.58 -5.06 -6.48
N LEU A 129 3.66 -5.60 -7.05
CA LEU A 129 5.01 -5.04 -6.87
C LEU A 129 5.11 -3.62 -7.45
N SER A 130 4.54 -3.39 -8.64
CA SER A 130 4.48 -2.06 -9.25
C SER A 130 3.69 -1.07 -8.38
N ASP A 131 2.55 -1.50 -7.83
CA ASP A 131 1.73 -0.67 -6.95
C ASP A 131 2.48 -0.29 -5.67
N MET A 132 3.23 -1.22 -5.07
CA MET A 132 4.04 -0.98 -3.87
C MET A 132 5.18 0.01 -4.12
N PHE A 133 5.91 -0.13 -5.23
CA PHE A 133 6.92 0.86 -5.62
C PHE A 133 6.28 2.23 -5.84
N GLY A 134 5.14 2.27 -6.53
CA GLY A 134 4.37 3.50 -6.73
C GLY A 134 3.91 4.15 -5.42
N LEU A 135 3.55 3.34 -4.43
CA LEU A 135 3.12 3.81 -3.11
C LEU A 135 4.26 4.52 -2.38
N ALA A 136 5.41 3.86 -2.20
CA ALA A 136 6.55 4.43 -1.48
C ALA A 136 7.11 5.67 -2.19
N SER A 137 7.16 5.62 -3.53
CA SER A 137 7.54 6.76 -4.38
C SER A 137 6.63 7.98 -4.16
N SER A 138 5.32 7.76 -4.15
CA SER A 138 4.33 8.81 -3.91
C SER A 138 4.41 9.31 -2.46
N ALA A 139 4.57 8.42 -1.48
CA ALA A 139 4.68 8.77 -0.07
C ALA A 139 5.87 9.71 0.18
N ALA A 140 7.03 9.41 -0.40
CA ALA A 140 8.22 10.24 -0.30
C ALA A 140 8.04 11.62 -0.97
N ALA A 141 7.43 11.66 -2.16
CA ALA A 141 7.18 12.92 -2.87
C ALA A 141 6.18 13.81 -2.11
N VAL A 142 5.10 13.23 -1.56
CA VAL A 142 4.12 13.96 -0.74
C VAL A 142 4.75 14.39 0.60
N ALA A 143 5.60 13.57 1.22
CA ALA A 143 6.33 13.94 2.43
C ALA A 143 7.17 15.21 2.23
N LEU A 144 7.87 15.33 1.09
CA LEU A 144 8.59 16.54 0.71
C LEU A 144 7.66 17.73 0.44
N HIS A 145 6.45 17.50 -0.08
CA HIS A 145 5.45 18.57 -0.29
C HIS A 145 4.93 19.16 1.03
N VAL A 146 4.67 18.33 2.03
CA VAL A 146 4.19 18.78 3.36
C VAL A 146 5.33 19.23 4.28
N GLY A 147 6.55 19.35 3.76
CA GLY A 147 7.70 19.89 4.49
C GLY A 147 8.36 18.92 5.48
N LYS A 148 8.19 17.60 5.31
CA LYS A 148 9.02 16.62 6.05
C LYS A 148 10.48 16.71 5.61
N THR A 149 11.39 16.20 6.44
CA THR A 149 12.81 16.26 6.11
C THR A 149 13.14 15.32 4.95
N PRO A 150 14.19 15.60 4.15
CA PRO A 150 14.66 14.67 3.13
C PRO A 150 14.96 13.27 3.66
N GLY A 151 15.44 13.17 4.90
CA GLY A 151 15.67 11.89 5.55
C GLY A 151 14.37 11.11 5.84
N ASP A 152 13.31 11.79 6.27
CA ASP A 152 12.00 11.14 6.49
C ASP A 152 11.42 10.61 5.17
N ALA A 153 11.48 11.42 4.11
CA ALA A 153 11.01 11.03 2.78
C ALA A 153 11.83 9.87 2.21
N LEU A 154 13.16 9.90 2.37
CA LEU A 154 14.04 8.81 1.94
C LEU A 154 13.73 7.51 2.69
N ARG A 155 13.45 7.54 4.00
CA ARG A 155 13.06 6.34 4.75
C ARG A 155 11.77 5.71 4.23
N LEU A 156 10.83 6.48 3.70
CA LEU A 156 9.63 5.92 3.06
C LEU A 156 9.99 5.14 1.77
N LEU A 157 10.93 5.65 0.97
CA LEU A 157 11.45 4.92 -0.20
C LEU A 157 12.16 3.63 0.22
N GLU A 158 13.02 3.72 1.22
CA GLU A 158 13.80 2.59 1.71
C GLU A 158 12.94 1.52 2.37
N LEU A 159 11.87 1.91 3.07
CA LEU A 159 10.88 0.97 3.59
C LEU A 159 10.18 0.22 2.45
N GLY A 160 9.69 0.94 1.44
CA GLY A 160 9.06 0.32 0.26
C GLY A 160 10.01 -0.63 -0.48
N ARG A 161 11.27 -0.21 -0.66
CA ARG A 161 12.32 -1.03 -1.28
C ARG A 161 12.67 -2.24 -0.43
N GLY A 162 12.78 -2.09 0.89
CA GLY A 162 13.07 -3.14 1.84
C GLY A 162 11.98 -4.21 1.85
N VAL A 163 10.71 -3.81 1.94
CA VAL A 163 9.58 -4.75 1.85
C VAL A 163 9.54 -5.40 0.48
N THR A 164 9.74 -4.66 -0.60
CA THR A 164 9.71 -5.25 -1.95
C THR A 164 10.86 -6.24 -2.17
N ALA A 165 12.06 -5.91 -1.73
CA ALA A 165 13.22 -6.80 -1.76
C ALA A 165 12.95 -8.03 -0.89
N SER A 166 12.42 -7.85 0.32
CA SER A 166 12.03 -8.94 1.21
C SER A 166 10.94 -9.81 0.60
N LEU A 167 9.93 -9.27 -0.09
CA LEU A 167 8.88 -10.06 -0.77
C LEU A 167 9.42 -10.81 -1.99
N LEU A 168 10.30 -10.18 -2.79
CA LEU A 168 11.01 -10.83 -3.90
C LEU A 168 11.94 -11.94 -3.38
N MET A 169 12.55 -11.75 -2.21
CA MET A 169 13.39 -12.73 -1.52
C MET A 169 12.56 -13.80 -0.80
N ASP A 170 11.38 -13.48 -0.26
CA ASP A 170 10.44 -14.40 0.40
C ASP A 170 9.72 -15.31 -0.59
N MET A 171 9.59 -14.92 -1.86
CA MET A 171 9.31 -15.88 -2.95
C MET A 171 10.40 -16.98 -3.05
N ARG A 172 11.54 -16.81 -2.36
CA ARG A 172 12.60 -17.80 -2.12
C ARG A 172 12.88 -18.11 -0.63
N GLY A 173 12.13 -17.53 0.32
CA GLY A 173 12.16 -17.81 1.77
C GLY A 173 13.28 -17.10 2.56
N ASP A 174 13.04 -15.90 3.10
CA ASP A 174 14.08 -15.14 3.82
C ASP A 174 13.67 -14.61 5.20
N ILE A 175 12.66 -15.22 5.83
CA ILE A 175 12.65 -15.33 7.31
C ILE A 175 13.60 -16.44 7.80
N THR A 176 14.48 -16.97 6.93
CA THR A 176 15.34 -18.13 7.24
C THR A 176 16.25 -17.88 8.43
N GLU A 177 16.79 -16.68 8.58
CA GLU A 177 17.59 -16.33 9.76
C GLU A 177 16.74 -16.32 11.05
N LEU A 178 15.54 -15.74 10.98
CA LEU A 178 14.58 -15.75 12.10
C LEU A 178 14.13 -17.18 12.41
N GLN A 179 13.82 -17.99 11.40
CA GLN A 179 13.42 -19.39 11.53
C GLN A 179 14.53 -20.24 12.13
N SER A 180 15.79 -19.94 11.80
CA SER A 180 16.96 -20.67 12.32
C SER A 180 17.29 -20.30 13.77
N LYS A 181 17.16 -19.02 14.15
CA LYS A 181 17.55 -18.54 15.50
C LYS A 181 16.39 -18.52 16.49
N HIS A 182 15.18 -18.25 16.00
CA HIS A 182 13.95 -18.08 16.79
C HIS A 182 12.73 -18.70 16.06
N PRO A 183 12.68 -20.04 15.90
CA PRO A 183 11.63 -20.72 15.13
C PRO A 183 10.21 -20.41 15.60
N ASP A 184 10.00 -20.29 16.92
CA ASP A 184 8.68 -19.98 17.50
C ASP A 184 8.18 -18.57 17.10
N LEU A 185 9.09 -17.59 17.04
CA LEU A 185 8.77 -16.23 16.59
C LEU A 185 8.47 -16.20 15.09
N ALA A 186 9.25 -16.93 14.30
CA ALA A 186 9.03 -17.05 12.85
C ALA A 186 7.67 -17.68 12.52
N GLU A 187 7.28 -18.73 13.25
CA GLU A 187 5.99 -19.41 13.08
C GLU A 187 4.81 -18.49 13.45
N ARG A 188 4.86 -17.87 14.64
CA ARG A 188 3.82 -16.92 15.08
C ARG A 188 3.71 -15.73 14.12
N PHE A 189 4.83 -15.17 13.66
CA PHE A 189 4.86 -14.07 12.70
C PHE A 189 4.19 -14.46 11.38
N SER A 190 4.56 -15.62 10.82
CA SER A 190 4.01 -16.13 9.57
C SER A 190 2.51 -16.44 9.67
N HIS A 191 2.07 -16.97 10.82
CA HIS A 191 0.67 -17.26 11.10
C HIS A 191 -0.17 -15.97 11.11
N LEU A 192 0.23 -14.97 11.90
CA LEU A 192 -0.49 -13.69 12.01
C LEU A 192 -0.55 -12.96 10.67
N ARG A 193 0.54 -12.96 9.90
CA ARG A 193 0.59 -12.40 8.54
C ARG A 193 -0.44 -13.07 7.62
N GLY A 194 -0.52 -14.40 7.66
CA GLY A 194 -1.48 -15.16 6.86
C GLY A 194 -2.94 -14.92 7.28
N GLU A 195 -3.19 -14.75 8.57
CA GLU A 195 -4.53 -14.49 9.11
C GLU A 195 -5.07 -13.11 8.71
N LEU A 196 -4.24 -12.08 8.84
CA LEU A 196 -4.55 -10.71 8.41
C LEU A 196 -4.86 -10.65 6.91
N ASP A 197 -4.11 -11.39 6.10
CA ASP A 197 -4.25 -11.37 4.64
C ASP A 197 -5.32 -12.31 4.08
N SER A 198 -5.83 -13.25 4.87
CA SER A 198 -6.80 -14.23 4.37
C SER A 198 -8.07 -13.56 3.80
N PRO A 199 -8.61 -14.01 2.66
CA PRO A 199 -9.90 -13.53 2.18
C PRO A 199 -11.00 -13.89 3.19
N ALA A 200 -11.98 -13.01 3.38
CA ALA A 200 -13.14 -13.31 4.22
C ALA A 200 -13.98 -14.49 3.67
N HIS A 201 -13.80 -14.82 2.39
CA HIS A 201 -14.59 -15.78 1.60
C HIS A 201 -14.48 -17.26 2.02
N ASN A 202 -13.65 -17.60 3.02
CA ASN A 202 -13.62 -18.95 3.59
C ASN A 202 -14.75 -19.19 4.62
N ALA A 203 -15.59 -18.20 4.91
CA ALA A 203 -16.88 -18.42 5.58
C ALA A 203 -17.88 -19.02 4.58
N SER A 204 -17.68 -20.31 4.31
CA SER A 204 -18.62 -21.29 3.78
C SER A 204 -20.01 -20.77 3.41
N VAL A 205 -20.27 -20.79 2.09
CA VAL A 205 -21.61 -20.84 1.50
C VAL A 205 -22.35 -22.04 2.12
N GLY A 206 -23.14 -21.82 3.17
CA GLY A 206 -24.08 -22.85 3.65
C GLY A 206 -24.44 -22.99 5.13
N ILE A 207 -24.25 -22.01 6.04
CA ILE A 207 -24.74 -22.15 7.43
C ILE A 207 -25.59 -20.93 7.88
N PRO A 208 -26.73 -21.13 8.58
CA PRO A 208 -27.72 -20.06 8.85
C PRO A 208 -27.34 -19.05 9.95
N ASP A 209 -26.25 -19.25 10.69
CA ASP A 209 -25.88 -18.38 11.83
C ASP A 209 -24.76 -17.39 11.45
N LYS A 210 -25.06 -16.52 10.49
CA LYS A 210 -24.07 -15.61 9.88
C LYS A 210 -23.59 -14.50 10.81
N LEU A 211 -24.43 -13.99 11.72
CA LEU A 211 -24.09 -12.84 12.57
C LEU A 211 -22.97 -13.14 13.57
N SER A 212 -23.07 -14.25 14.30
CA SER A 212 -22.06 -14.68 15.28
C SER A 212 -20.72 -15.04 14.62
N SER A 213 -20.77 -15.54 13.38
CA SER A 213 -19.60 -15.97 12.60
C SER A 213 -18.71 -14.80 12.15
N TRP A 214 -19.28 -13.73 11.57
CA TRP A 214 -18.46 -12.59 11.13
C TRP A 214 -18.00 -11.73 12.29
N GLU A 215 -18.78 -11.59 13.37
CA GLU A 215 -18.35 -10.88 14.59
C GLU A 215 -17.13 -11.56 15.22
N SER A 216 -17.14 -12.90 15.29
CA SER A 216 -16.00 -13.68 15.74
C SER A 216 -14.79 -13.52 14.81
N GLN A 217 -15.00 -13.50 13.50
CA GLN A 217 -13.93 -13.26 12.52
C GLN A 217 -13.35 -11.85 12.64
N MET A 218 -14.19 -10.83 12.85
CA MET A 218 -13.75 -9.46 13.08
C MET A 218 -12.94 -9.32 14.35
N LYS A 219 -13.41 -9.92 15.45
CA LYS A 219 -12.68 -9.94 16.71
C LYS A 219 -11.31 -10.58 16.51
N ARG A 220 -11.27 -11.75 15.87
CA ARG A 220 -10.02 -12.47 15.58
C ARG A 220 -9.04 -11.65 14.73
N ARG A 221 -9.54 -10.92 13.72
CA ARG A 221 -8.70 -10.04 12.89
C ARG A 221 -8.16 -8.84 13.64
N ARG A 222 -8.95 -8.23 14.53
CA ARG A 222 -8.47 -7.15 15.41
C ARG A 222 -7.41 -7.65 16.38
N GLU A 223 -7.65 -8.80 17.00
CA GLU A 223 -6.67 -9.45 17.88
C GLU A 223 -5.38 -9.77 17.12
N ALA A 224 -5.48 -10.32 15.90
CA ALA A 224 -4.33 -10.60 15.06
C ALA A 224 -3.54 -9.33 14.67
N ASP A 225 -4.21 -8.19 14.42
CA ASP A 225 -3.56 -6.91 14.11
C ASP A 225 -2.78 -6.37 15.33
N GLU A 226 -3.39 -6.44 16.52
CA GLU A 226 -2.73 -6.07 17.77
C GLU A 226 -1.56 -6.99 18.13
N GLU A 227 -1.73 -8.31 17.94
CA GLU A 227 -0.67 -9.31 18.17
C GLU A 227 0.45 -9.19 17.16
N PHE A 228 0.15 -8.81 15.91
CA PHE A 228 1.16 -8.60 14.88
C PHE A 228 2.13 -7.48 15.26
N ASN A 229 1.61 -6.35 15.75
CA ASN A 229 2.49 -5.26 16.22
C ASN A 229 3.35 -5.70 17.42
N LYS A 230 2.77 -6.44 18.37
CA LYS A 230 3.51 -6.95 19.54
C LYS A 230 4.62 -7.93 19.15
N ILE A 231 4.39 -8.81 18.17
CA ILE A 231 5.43 -9.76 17.76
C ILE A 231 6.56 -9.09 16.98
N ILE A 232 6.29 -8.03 16.23
CA ILE A 232 7.35 -7.22 15.61
C ILE A 232 8.24 -6.63 16.69
N ASP A 233 7.66 -6.02 17.72
CA ASP A 233 8.41 -5.47 18.85
C ASP A 233 9.23 -6.58 19.54
N GLU A 234 8.63 -7.74 19.78
CA GLU A 234 9.31 -8.91 20.38
C GLU A 234 10.50 -9.39 19.54
N ILE A 235 10.35 -9.47 18.21
CA ILE A 235 11.43 -9.83 17.28
C ILE A 235 12.54 -8.78 17.31
N GLN A 236 12.20 -7.49 17.34
CA GLN A 236 13.18 -6.40 17.37
C GLN A 236 14.01 -6.35 18.65
N THR A 237 13.54 -6.96 19.76
CA THR A 237 14.36 -7.13 20.98
C THR A 237 15.39 -8.25 20.88
N GLN A 238 15.33 -9.11 19.87
CA GLN A 238 16.26 -10.23 19.72
C GLN A 238 17.62 -9.77 19.16
N PRO A 239 18.74 -10.34 19.63
CA PRO A 239 20.07 -10.03 19.10
C PRO A 239 20.17 -10.30 17.59
N GLY A 240 20.49 -9.25 16.82
CA GLY A 240 20.60 -9.32 15.36
C GLY A 240 19.31 -9.00 14.59
N PHE A 241 18.19 -8.73 15.28
CA PHE A 241 16.90 -8.43 14.67
C PHE A 241 16.38 -7.02 14.98
N SER A 242 17.19 -6.14 15.57
CA SER A 242 16.78 -4.76 15.94
C SER A 242 16.28 -3.91 14.76
N GLN A 243 16.66 -4.27 13.53
CA GLN A 243 16.21 -3.62 12.28
C GLN A 243 15.15 -4.44 11.53
N PHE A 244 14.59 -5.48 12.14
CA PHE A 244 13.63 -6.37 11.49
C PHE A 244 12.39 -5.59 11.01
N LEU A 245 12.15 -5.63 9.69
CA LEU A 245 11.10 -4.89 8.97
C LEU A 245 11.12 -3.36 9.17
N GLN A 246 12.24 -2.78 9.61
CA GLN A 246 12.41 -1.32 9.68
C GLN A 246 13.14 -0.81 8.42
N SER A 247 12.87 0.45 8.06
CA SER A 247 13.77 1.18 7.17
C SER A 247 15.12 1.34 7.85
N PRO A 248 16.25 1.24 7.13
CA PRO A 248 17.56 1.61 7.65
C PRO A 248 17.53 2.99 8.32
N ALA A 249 18.31 3.15 9.38
CA ALA A 249 18.49 4.45 10.00
C ALA A 249 19.13 5.41 9.00
N ILE A 250 18.83 6.71 9.14
CA ILE A 250 19.41 7.71 8.24
C ILE A 250 20.94 7.71 8.31
N ASP A 251 21.50 7.43 9.49
CA ASP A 251 22.94 7.32 9.72
C ASP A 251 23.55 6.13 8.97
N ASP A 252 22.84 5.01 8.85
CA ASP A 252 23.28 3.86 8.06
C ASP A 252 23.31 4.20 6.56
N LEU A 253 22.28 4.92 6.09
CA LEU A 253 22.20 5.39 4.70
C LEU A 253 23.32 6.39 4.39
N MET A 254 23.64 7.28 5.32
CA MET A 254 24.76 8.21 5.18
C MET A 254 26.11 7.48 5.21
N SER A 255 26.29 6.52 6.12
CA SER A 255 27.51 5.70 6.20
C SER A 255 27.75 4.90 4.91
N ALA A 256 26.69 4.46 4.24
CA ALA A 256 26.81 3.81 2.93
C ALA A 256 27.43 4.74 1.85
N ALA A 257 27.34 6.06 2.02
CA ALA A 257 27.93 7.06 1.13
C ALA A 257 29.38 7.45 1.49
N ASP A 258 30.05 6.72 2.39
CA ASP A 258 31.45 6.99 2.79
C ASP A 258 32.45 6.91 1.61
N ARG A 259 32.17 6.05 0.63
CA ARG A 259 33.01 5.87 -0.56
C ARG A 259 32.66 6.83 -1.70
N GLY A 260 31.63 7.64 -1.53
CA GLY A 260 31.17 8.60 -2.53
C GLY A 260 29.68 8.90 -2.39
N PRO A 261 29.21 10.07 -2.86
CA PRO A 261 27.81 10.44 -2.77
C PRO A 261 26.90 9.46 -3.51
N ILE A 262 25.76 9.12 -2.90
CA ILE A 262 24.71 8.31 -3.51
C ILE A 262 23.59 9.23 -3.95
N ILE A 263 23.09 9.01 -5.17
CA ILE A 263 21.94 9.74 -5.71
C ILE A 263 20.78 8.77 -5.87
N VAL A 264 19.67 9.03 -5.21
CA VAL A 264 18.41 8.31 -5.41
C VAL A 264 17.45 9.23 -6.14
N VAL A 265 16.98 8.82 -7.32
CA VAL A 265 16.02 9.59 -8.10
C VAL A 265 14.63 9.04 -7.87
N ASN A 266 13.70 9.91 -7.49
CA ASN A 266 12.29 9.60 -7.30
C ASN A 266 11.45 10.41 -8.28
N VAL A 267 10.63 9.75 -9.09
CA VAL A 267 9.81 10.40 -10.11
C VAL A 267 8.36 9.93 -9.98
N THR A 268 7.46 10.86 -9.69
CA THR A 268 6.01 10.67 -9.71
C THR A 268 5.38 11.45 -10.85
N TYR A 269 4.05 11.34 -11.02
CA TYR A 269 3.33 12.10 -12.04
C TYR A 269 3.21 13.61 -11.71
N PHE A 270 3.44 14.01 -10.45
CA PHE A 270 3.28 15.38 -9.98
C PHE A 270 4.59 16.04 -9.53
N ARG A 271 5.65 15.26 -9.30
CA ARG A 271 6.94 15.77 -8.82
C ARG A 271 8.09 14.83 -9.20
N GLY A 272 9.26 15.41 -9.48
CA GLY A 272 10.53 14.70 -9.55
C GLY A 272 11.50 15.25 -8.50
N ASP A 273 12.22 14.36 -7.82
CA ASP A 273 13.20 14.70 -6.79
C ASP A 273 14.46 13.82 -6.92
N ALA A 274 15.62 14.39 -6.62
CA ALA A 274 16.87 13.67 -6.39
C ALA A 274 17.29 13.81 -4.94
N PHE A 275 17.42 12.69 -4.24
CA PHE A 275 18.05 12.63 -2.93
C PHE A 275 19.55 12.49 -3.09
N LEU A 276 20.30 13.48 -2.60
CA LEU A 276 21.74 13.46 -2.52
C LEU A 276 22.15 13.06 -1.11
N ILE A 277 22.70 11.86 -0.99
CA ILE A 277 23.14 11.26 0.27
C ILE A 277 24.67 11.38 0.34
N ARG A 278 25.14 12.02 1.40
CA ARG A 278 26.56 12.12 1.78
C ARG A 278 26.73 11.58 3.20
N SER A 279 27.96 11.31 3.61
CA SER A 279 28.27 10.79 4.95
C SER A 279 27.83 11.68 6.12
N ASN A 280 27.48 12.94 5.86
CA ASN A 280 27.07 13.90 6.89
C ASN A 280 25.71 14.57 6.64
N ALA A 281 25.04 14.30 5.52
CA ALA A 281 23.80 14.96 5.18
C ALA A 281 23.00 14.23 4.10
N VAL A 282 21.67 14.34 4.19
CA VAL A 282 20.74 14.01 3.12
C VAL A 282 20.05 15.29 2.66
N GLN A 283 20.13 15.56 1.36
CA GLN A 283 19.50 16.71 0.72
C GLN A 283 18.53 16.23 -0.36
N ALA A 284 17.38 16.90 -0.49
CA ALA A 284 16.48 16.68 -1.62
C ALA A 284 16.59 17.86 -2.58
N ILE A 285 16.81 17.57 -3.86
CA ILE A 285 16.84 18.54 -4.95
C ILE A 285 15.63 18.27 -5.82
N GLN A 286 14.71 19.23 -5.89
CA GLN A 286 13.58 19.13 -6.81
C GLN A 286 14.12 19.19 -8.26
N LEU A 287 13.57 18.34 -9.12
CA LEU A 287 13.90 18.25 -10.54
C LEU A 287 12.70 18.78 -11.36
N PRO A 288 12.65 20.10 -11.67
CA PRO A 288 11.53 20.68 -12.40
C PRO A 288 11.44 20.10 -13.81
N GLY A 289 10.24 19.72 -14.26
CA GLY A 289 10.05 19.14 -15.60
C GLY A 289 10.56 17.70 -15.75
N ILE A 290 10.73 16.98 -14.64
CA ILE A 290 10.90 15.52 -14.64
C ILE A 290 9.69 14.93 -13.93
N THR A 291 8.62 14.70 -14.70
CA THR A 291 7.49 13.87 -14.31
C THR A 291 7.63 12.46 -14.89
N LYS A 292 6.87 11.49 -14.37
CA LYS A 292 6.88 10.11 -14.88
C LYS A 292 6.61 10.06 -16.39
N ASP A 293 5.72 10.92 -16.88
CA ASP A 293 5.36 11.00 -18.30
C ASP A 293 6.49 11.58 -19.16
N GLU A 294 7.26 12.55 -18.64
CA GLU A 294 8.44 13.08 -19.32
C GLU A 294 9.60 12.08 -19.31
N PHE A 295 9.81 11.39 -18.19
CA PHE A 295 10.86 10.38 -18.05
C PHE A 295 10.63 9.19 -19.00
N LEU A 296 9.39 8.71 -19.13
CA LEU A 296 9.05 7.62 -20.05
C LEU A 296 9.24 8.00 -21.52
N LYS A 297 9.01 9.26 -21.91
CA LYS A 297 9.28 9.74 -23.28
C LYS A 297 10.76 9.68 -23.63
N HIS A 298 11.64 10.03 -22.68
CA HIS A 298 13.08 10.06 -22.91
C HIS A 298 13.72 8.65 -22.92
N ILE A 299 13.11 7.66 -22.24
CA ILE A 299 13.58 6.27 -22.27
C ILE A 299 13.18 5.56 -23.58
N SER A 300 12.06 5.95 -24.20
CA SER A 300 11.65 5.38 -25.49
C SER A 300 12.47 5.85 -26.70
N ASP A 301 13.30 6.87 -26.52
CA ASP A 301 14.15 7.45 -27.56
C ASP A 301 15.59 6.88 -27.55
N VAL A 302 15.86 5.87 -26.71
CA VAL A 302 17.15 5.14 -26.60
C VAL A 302 16.95 3.67 -26.98
#